data_AF-A0A7C3GJB3-F1
#
_entry.id   AF-A0A7C3GJB3-F1
#
_cell.length_a   1.000
_cell.length_b   1.000
_cell.length_c   1.000
_cell.angle_alpha   90.00
_cell.angle_beta   90.00
_cell.angle_gamma   90.00
#
_symmetry.space_group_name_H-M   'P 1'
#
loop_
_entity.id
_entity.type
_entity.pdbx_description
1 polymer ?
#
loop_
_entity_poly.entity_id
_entity_poly.type
_entity_poly.pdbx_seq_one_letter_code
_entity_poly.pdbx_strand_id
1 'polypeptide(L)'
;LSPTDEFADFETWDKGSFQAAKEKGMIEKEYAREAFKRGLQYEAKLGVNPFKFGLIGSTDSHTALSTTTEDNFYGKISAVEPGTQHGRWGEMVTGYLPDPKGRDYAKYARHTSASGLAAIWSRENTRESLWNSMVRKEVYATTGTRLKVRVFAGWDFAQNDINRPDFANNGYEHGVPMGGDLKAAPKDKAPKFLIKALRDPDWANLDRIQVIKGWTDAKGEAHEKVYDVAVSGERKIGADGRCKTPVGNTVNEKEAFFDNSIGAPTLQAYWQDPDFDASQRAFYYVRVLEIPTPRWTTYDAKYFKVKRPTDVPVSIQERAYTSPIWYTPSK
;
A
#
# COMPACT_ATOMS: atom_id res chain seq x y z
N LEU A 1 13.84 -1.96 -7.15
CA LEU A 1 13.06 -2.79 -6.22
C LEU A 1 11.94 -3.50 -6.94
N SER A 2 11.05 -2.78 -7.62
CA SER A 2 9.96 -3.41 -8.38
C SER A 2 9.83 -2.76 -9.77
N PRO A 3 10.74 -3.05 -10.71
CA PRO A 3 10.84 -2.33 -11.99
C PRO A 3 9.64 -2.56 -12.92
N THR A 4 8.83 -3.58 -12.65
CA THR A 4 7.65 -3.94 -13.44
C THR A 4 6.33 -3.51 -12.78
N ASP A 5 6.39 -2.72 -11.71
CA ASP A 5 5.23 -2.20 -11.00
C ASP A 5 5.25 -0.66 -11.04
N GLU A 6 4.42 -0.10 -11.91
CA GLU A 6 4.29 1.34 -12.13
C GLU A 6 3.75 2.11 -10.92
N PHE A 7 3.18 1.41 -9.94
CA PHE A 7 2.67 2.01 -8.70
C PHE A 7 3.53 1.64 -7.48
N ALA A 8 4.70 1.02 -7.66
CA ALA A 8 5.59 0.71 -6.55
C ALA A 8 6.24 1.96 -5.95
N ASP A 9 6.46 3.00 -6.76
CA ASP A 9 7.00 4.27 -6.31
C ASP A 9 5.88 5.14 -5.71
N PHE A 10 5.96 5.34 -4.40
CA PHE A 10 5.06 6.20 -3.64
C PHE A 10 5.86 6.92 -2.57
N GLU A 11 6.03 8.24 -2.74
CA GLU A 11 6.66 9.13 -1.75
C GLU A 11 7.99 8.58 -1.22
N THR A 12 8.84 8.07 -2.11
CA THR A 12 10.06 7.35 -1.75
C THR A 12 11.15 8.24 -1.13
N TRP A 13 11.78 7.69 -0.09
CA TRP A 13 12.84 8.34 0.69
C TRP A 13 14.16 7.57 0.61
N ASP A 14 14.73 7.56 -0.60
CA ASP A 14 15.81 6.67 -1.00
C ASP A 14 17.18 7.35 -1.26
N LYS A 15 17.23 8.68 -1.32
CA LYS A 15 18.49 9.43 -1.54
C LYS A 15 19.57 9.19 -0.48
N GLY A 16 19.18 9.05 0.79
CA GLY A 16 20.10 9.05 1.92
C GLY A 16 19.41 8.67 3.23
N SER A 17 20.18 8.67 4.31
CA SER A 17 19.68 8.65 5.69
C SER A 17 19.99 10.00 6.35
N PHE A 18 20.15 10.06 7.66
CA PHE A 18 20.60 11.27 8.37
C PHE A 18 22.10 11.55 8.17
N GLN A 19 22.91 10.52 7.86
CA GLN A 19 24.37 10.61 7.90
C GLN A 19 25.07 10.70 6.52
N ALA A 20 24.54 10.07 5.48
CA ALA A 20 25.16 10.03 4.16
C ALA A 20 24.15 9.64 3.07
N ALA A 21 24.54 9.87 1.82
CA ALA A 21 23.80 9.41 0.66
C ALA A 21 23.86 7.88 0.55
N LYS A 22 22.80 7.25 0.01
CA LYS A 22 22.76 5.80 -0.18
C LYS A 22 23.65 5.36 -1.34
N GLU A 23 24.23 4.18 -1.17
CA GLU A 23 24.95 3.48 -2.22
C GLU A 23 24.04 2.49 -2.94
N LYS A 24 24.45 2.07 -4.14
CA LYS A 24 23.80 0.99 -4.88
C LYS A 24 23.70 -0.27 -4.00
N GLY A 25 22.52 -0.86 -3.93
CA GLY A 25 22.24 -2.08 -3.16
C GLY A 25 21.80 -1.84 -1.70
N MET A 26 21.84 -0.61 -1.17
CA MET A 26 21.36 -0.33 0.19
C MET A 26 19.83 -0.40 0.29
N ILE A 27 19.14 0.19 -0.68
CA ILE A 27 17.68 0.35 -0.74
C ILE A 27 16.95 -1.01 -0.78
N GLU A 28 17.59 -2.05 -1.32
CA GLU A 28 17.02 -3.40 -1.43
C GLU A 28 16.63 -4.03 -0.09
N LYS A 29 17.13 -3.51 1.04
CA LYS A 29 16.85 -4.07 2.36
C LYS A 29 15.81 -3.29 3.16
N GLU A 30 15.23 -2.25 2.58
CA GLU A 30 14.43 -1.27 3.33
C GLU A 30 12.93 -1.35 3.01
N TYR A 31 12.53 -2.14 2.01
CA TYR A 31 11.16 -2.16 1.52
C TYR A 31 10.49 -3.49 1.84
N ALA A 32 9.23 -3.40 2.30
CA ALA A 32 8.48 -4.55 2.80
C ALA A 32 8.37 -5.70 1.80
N ARG A 33 8.16 -5.41 0.50
CA ARG A 33 8.06 -6.45 -0.54
C ARG A 33 9.35 -7.26 -0.67
N GLU A 34 10.52 -6.62 -0.60
CA GLU A 34 11.80 -7.33 -0.60
C GLU A 34 12.00 -8.17 0.66
N ALA A 35 11.57 -7.65 1.82
CA ALA A 35 11.58 -8.41 3.06
C ALA A 35 10.69 -9.66 2.95
N PHE A 36 9.49 -9.56 2.38
CA PHE A 36 8.61 -10.71 2.16
C PHE A 36 9.23 -11.75 1.22
N LYS A 37 9.81 -11.32 0.10
CA LYS A 37 10.53 -12.20 -0.85
C LYS A 37 11.68 -12.95 -0.16
N ARG A 38 12.52 -12.25 0.60
CA ARG A 38 13.59 -12.87 1.40
C ARG A 38 13.04 -13.80 2.48
N GLY A 39 11.90 -13.45 3.06
CA GLY A 39 11.20 -14.26 4.03
C GLY A 39 10.89 -15.66 3.48
N LEU A 40 10.38 -15.76 2.25
CA LEU A 40 10.14 -17.05 1.58
C LEU A 40 11.44 -17.84 1.39
N GLN A 41 12.52 -17.17 0.98
CA GLN A 41 13.84 -17.79 0.81
C GLN A 41 14.43 -18.28 2.13
N TYR A 42 14.25 -17.53 3.21
CA TYR A 42 14.66 -17.93 4.56
C TYR A 42 13.82 -19.08 5.10
N GLU A 43 12.52 -19.12 4.81
CA GLU A 43 11.65 -20.24 5.18
C GLU A 43 12.13 -21.56 4.56
N ALA A 44 12.57 -21.52 3.30
CA ALA A 44 13.14 -22.68 2.63
C ALA A 44 14.45 -23.17 3.27
N LYS A 45 15.31 -22.24 3.72
CA LYS A 45 16.65 -22.54 4.26
C LYS A 45 16.66 -22.87 5.75
N LEU A 46 15.86 -22.15 6.53
CA LEU A 46 15.87 -22.14 7.99
C LEU A 46 14.66 -22.86 8.59
N GLY A 47 13.64 -23.17 7.77
CA GLY A 47 12.37 -23.72 8.23
C GLY A 47 11.44 -22.70 8.91
N VAL A 48 11.85 -21.44 8.99
CA VAL A 48 11.07 -20.34 9.58
C VAL A 48 11.21 -19.07 8.74
N ASN A 49 10.13 -18.32 8.61
CA ASN A 49 10.09 -17.05 7.90
C ASN A 49 10.04 -15.88 8.92
N PRO A 50 11.16 -15.18 9.18
CA PRO A 50 11.18 -14.08 10.13
C PRO A 50 10.46 -12.81 9.62
N PHE A 51 10.08 -12.77 8.35
CA PHE A 51 9.44 -11.62 7.71
C PHE A 51 7.95 -11.84 7.42
N LYS A 52 7.29 -12.79 8.11
CA LYS A 52 5.82 -12.91 8.12
C LYS A 52 5.13 -11.86 9.01
N PHE A 53 5.47 -10.58 8.83
CA PHE A 53 4.81 -9.46 9.53
C PHE A 53 3.59 -8.93 8.75
N GLY A 54 2.69 -8.27 9.48
CA GLY A 54 1.54 -7.57 8.90
C GLY A 54 1.87 -6.13 8.52
N LEU A 55 1.04 -5.50 7.68
CA LEU A 55 1.21 -4.11 7.26
C LEU A 55 0.26 -3.18 8.01
N ILE A 56 0.80 -2.13 8.61
CA ILE A 56 0.06 -0.99 9.15
C ILE A 56 0.65 0.31 8.58
N GLY A 57 -0.18 1.34 8.46
CA GLY A 57 0.28 2.71 8.23
C GLY A 57 0.37 3.43 9.56
N SER A 58 1.34 4.30 9.73
CA SER A 58 1.44 5.15 10.92
C SER A 58 1.95 6.52 10.53
N THR A 59 1.37 7.54 11.11
CA THR A 59 1.82 8.91 10.89
C THR A 59 2.97 9.20 11.86
N ASP A 60 4.17 9.42 11.32
CA ASP A 60 5.35 9.85 12.09
C ASP A 60 5.38 11.39 12.22
N SER A 61 4.29 11.97 12.73
CA SER A 61 4.19 13.43 12.95
C SER A 61 4.51 13.77 14.39
N HIS A 62 5.52 14.61 14.60
CA HIS A 62 6.00 15.12 15.88
C HIS A 62 5.32 16.44 16.28
N THR A 63 4.08 16.63 15.87
CA THR A 63 3.31 17.88 16.07
C THR A 63 2.14 17.69 17.05
N ALA A 64 1.94 16.48 17.56
CA ALA A 64 0.75 16.06 18.33
C ALA A 64 -0.59 16.19 17.56
N LEU A 65 -0.55 16.45 16.24
CA LEU A 65 -1.73 16.58 15.38
C LEU A 65 -1.98 15.31 14.57
N SER A 66 -3.22 14.81 14.59
CA SER A 66 -3.68 13.67 13.77
C SER A 66 -4.01 14.11 12.34
N THR A 67 -2.99 14.37 11.54
CA THR A 67 -3.07 15.06 10.23
C THR A 67 -2.62 14.17 9.08
N THR A 68 -3.41 13.13 8.79
CA THR A 68 -3.01 12.03 7.90
C THR A 68 -3.34 12.26 6.44
N THR A 69 -4.21 13.23 6.13
CA THR A 69 -4.64 13.56 4.77
C THR A 69 -3.91 14.79 4.24
N GLU A 70 -3.75 14.84 2.92
CA GLU A 70 -2.95 15.86 2.23
C GLU A 70 -3.59 17.25 2.28
N ASP A 71 -4.92 17.36 2.40
CA ASP A 71 -5.64 18.64 2.57
C ASP A 71 -5.52 19.23 3.99
N ASN A 72 -5.09 18.42 4.95
CA ASN A 72 -5.00 18.78 6.36
C ASN A 72 -3.60 18.50 6.91
N PHE A 73 -2.55 18.63 6.09
CA PHE A 73 -1.19 18.26 6.51
C PHE A 73 -0.39 19.43 7.10
N TYR A 74 -0.07 19.34 8.38
CA TYR A 74 0.68 20.38 9.12
C TYR A 74 2.19 20.14 9.13
N GLY A 75 2.70 19.15 8.40
CA GLY A 75 4.13 18.80 8.41
C GLY A 75 4.48 17.71 9.42
N LYS A 76 5.70 17.16 9.31
CA LYS A 76 6.19 16.09 10.18
C LYS A 76 6.79 16.57 11.51
N ILE A 77 7.22 17.82 11.58
CA ILE A 77 7.79 18.43 12.80
C ILE A 77 7.26 19.87 12.94
N SER A 78 7.25 20.41 14.17
CA SER A 78 6.70 21.74 14.44
C SER A 78 7.42 22.88 13.69
N ALA A 79 8.71 22.71 13.39
CA ALA A 79 9.50 23.68 12.63
C ALA A 79 9.00 23.89 11.19
N VAL A 80 8.18 22.96 10.66
CA VAL A 80 7.64 23.02 9.29
C VAL A 80 6.12 23.11 9.28
N GLU A 81 5.52 23.60 10.37
CA GLU A 81 4.10 23.93 10.42
C GLU A 81 3.78 25.17 9.58
N PRO A 82 2.53 25.29 9.08
CA PRO A 82 2.06 26.51 8.46
C PRO A 82 2.30 27.77 9.32
N GLY A 83 2.85 28.83 8.72
CA GLY A 83 3.11 30.10 9.41
C GLY A 83 4.51 30.23 10.04
N THR A 84 5.33 29.18 10.01
CA THR A 84 6.77 29.27 10.33
C THR A 84 7.50 30.15 9.30
N GLN A 85 8.48 30.96 9.74
CA GLN A 85 9.21 31.86 8.86
C GLN A 85 10.09 31.06 7.86
N HIS A 86 10.21 31.56 6.63
CA HIS A 86 10.80 30.89 5.46
C HIS A 86 10.00 29.67 5.01
N GLY A 87 9.07 29.88 4.06
CA GLY A 87 8.16 28.89 3.47
C GLY A 87 8.55 27.43 3.72
N ARG A 88 7.75 26.77 4.57
CA ARG A 88 7.99 25.46 5.20
C ARG A 88 8.38 24.31 4.25
N TRP A 89 8.34 24.52 2.94
CA TRP A 89 8.77 23.60 1.90
C TRP A 89 10.29 23.49 1.74
N GLY A 90 11.02 24.56 2.08
CA GLY A 90 12.46 24.69 1.89
C GLY A 90 13.30 24.15 3.04
N GLU A 91 12.67 23.87 4.19
CA GLU A 91 13.36 23.34 5.35
C GLU A 91 13.90 21.95 5.06
N MET A 92 15.16 21.73 5.41
CA MET A 92 15.79 20.42 5.29
C MET A 92 15.21 19.51 6.38
N VAL A 93 15.01 18.23 6.11
CA VAL A 93 14.59 17.23 7.11
C VAL A 93 15.70 16.22 7.33
N THR A 94 16.43 15.87 6.26
CA THR A 94 17.66 15.08 6.30
C THR A 94 18.70 15.69 5.37
N GLY A 95 19.97 15.33 5.53
CA GLY A 95 21.06 15.86 4.70
C GLY A 95 21.83 17.03 5.29
N TYR A 96 21.65 17.32 6.58
CA TYR A 96 22.37 18.40 7.26
C TYR A 96 23.88 18.17 7.35
N LEU A 97 24.31 16.92 7.39
CA LEU A 97 25.71 16.55 7.42
C LEU A 97 26.26 16.45 5.98
N PRO A 98 27.50 16.89 5.74
CA PRO A 98 28.11 16.70 4.44
C PRO A 98 28.33 15.21 4.17
N ASP A 99 27.89 14.72 3.01
CA ASP A 99 28.22 13.38 2.55
C ASP A 99 29.74 13.28 2.35
N PRO A 100 30.41 12.20 2.78
CA PRO A 100 31.86 12.03 2.61
C PRO A 100 32.34 12.09 1.15
N LYS A 101 31.45 11.85 0.17
CA LYS A 101 31.74 11.94 -1.27
C LYS A 101 31.16 13.20 -1.92
N GLY A 102 30.67 14.16 -1.13
CA GLY A 102 30.13 15.44 -1.61
C GLY A 102 28.80 15.33 -2.36
N ARG A 103 28.05 14.24 -2.20
CA ARG A 103 26.75 14.05 -2.88
C ARG A 103 25.64 14.77 -2.12
N ASP A 104 24.71 15.36 -2.86
CA ASP A 104 23.47 15.86 -2.29
C ASP A 104 22.49 14.71 -2.03
N TYR A 105 22.14 14.52 -0.77
CA TYR A 105 21.10 13.58 -0.33
C TYR A 105 20.01 14.25 0.50
N ALA A 106 19.96 15.59 0.49
CA ALA A 106 19.01 16.32 1.30
C ALA A 106 17.57 16.00 0.89
N LYS A 107 16.75 15.71 1.90
CA LYS A 107 15.30 15.67 1.75
C LYS A 107 14.73 16.87 2.45
N TYR A 108 14.05 17.71 1.70
CA TYR A 108 13.33 18.86 2.23
C TYR A 108 11.92 18.48 2.68
N ALA A 109 11.31 19.33 3.48
CA ALA A 109 9.97 19.17 4.00
C ALA A 109 8.95 18.92 2.89
N ARG A 110 9.06 19.60 1.74
CA ARG A 110 8.21 19.35 0.57
C ARG A 110 8.23 17.91 0.07
N HIS A 111 9.29 17.13 0.33
CA HIS A 111 9.40 15.72 -0.03
C HIS A 111 8.78 14.77 1.00
N THR A 112 8.21 15.27 2.09
CA THR A 112 7.43 14.47 3.05
C THR A 112 5.99 14.32 2.56
N SER A 113 5.27 13.30 3.03
CA SER A 113 3.85 13.06 2.75
C SER A 113 3.05 12.98 4.05
N ALA A 114 1.76 13.32 4.01
CA ALA A 114 0.88 13.34 5.18
C ALA A 114 0.77 11.99 5.90
N SER A 115 0.85 10.90 5.13
CA SER A 115 0.73 9.49 5.51
C SER A 115 1.13 9.08 6.94
N GLY A 116 0.48 8.11 7.60
CA GLY A 116 -0.62 7.23 7.17
C GLY A 116 -1.43 6.66 8.35
N LEU A 117 -2.37 5.76 8.09
CA LEU A 117 -3.27 5.20 9.11
C LEU A 117 -3.17 3.67 9.23
N ALA A 118 -3.36 3.19 10.46
CA ALA A 118 -3.48 1.78 10.77
C ALA A 118 -4.96 1.41 10.80
N ALA A 119 -5.33 0.38 10.05
CA ALA A 119 -6.67 -0.19 10.09
C ALA A 119 -6.63 -1.61 10.65
N ILE A 120 -7.55 -1.91 11.56
CA ILE A 120 -7.61 -3.18 12.30
C ILE A 120 -9.01 -3.77 12.13
N TRP A 121 -9.11 -4.99 11.61
CA TRP A 121 -10.35 -5.76 11.67
C TRP A 121 -10.42 -6.49 13.00
N SER A 122 -11.32 -6.04 13.87
CA SER A 122 -11.53 -6.62 15.21
C SER A 122 -12.98 -7.02 15.41
N ARG A 123 -13.21 -8.07 16.21
CA ARG A 123 -14.58 -8.50 16.58
C ARG A 123 -15.22 -7.54 17.57
N GLU A 124 -14.40 -6.91 18.40
CA GLU A 124 -14.82 -6.01 19.47
C GLU A 124 -13.87 -4.81 19.56
N ASN A 125 -14.36 -3.70 20.14
CA ASN A 125 -13.55 -2.52 20.43
C ASN A 125 -13.00 -2.57 21.87
N THR A 126 -12.30 -3.66 22.20
CA THR A 126 -11.60 -3.86 23.47
C THR A 126 -10.10 -3.94 23.20
N ARG A 127 -9.27 -3.60 24.19
CA ARG A 127 -7.79 -3.62 24.04
C ARG A 127 -7.32 -5.01 23.63
N GLU A 128 -7.88 -6.03 24.24
CA GLU A 128 -7.57 -7.44 24.03
C GLU A 128 -7.94 -7.87 22.60
N SER A 129 -9.14 -7.52 22.13
CA SER A 129 -9.59 -7.88 20.78
C SER A 129 -8.79 -7.16 19.69
N LEU A 130 -8.46 -5.88 19.91
CA LEU A 130 -7.57 -5.12 19.02
C LEU A 130 -6.15 -5.71 18.98
N TRP A 131 -5.58 -6.04 20.15
CA TRP A 131 -4.27 -6.69 20.25
C TRP A 131 -4.24 -8.03 19.53
N ASN A 132 -5.23 -8.89 19.77
CA ASN A 132 -5.36 -10.18 19.10
C ASN A 132 -5.47 -10.03 17.57
N SER A 133 -6.06 -8.93 17.10
CA SER A 133 -6.18 -8.61 15.67
C SER A 133 -4.84 -8.22 15.05
N MET A 134 -4.02 -7.45 15.78
CA MET A 134 -2.65 -7.14 15.38
C MET A 134 -1.74 -8.38 15.40
N VAL A 135 -1.84 -9.23 16.44
CA VAL A 135 -1.04 -10.48 16.55
C VAL A 135 -1.34 -11.43 15.39
N ARG A 136 -2.62 -11.62 15.06
CA ARG A 136 -3.01 -12.43 13.89
C ARG A 136 -2.82 -11.71 12.54
N LYS A 137 -2.37 -10.46 12.56
CA LYS A 137 -2.08 -9.61 11.38
C LYS A 137 -3.30 -9.33 10.51
N GLU A 138 -4.50 -9.33 11.09
CA GLU A 138 -5.71 -8.93 10.37
C GLU A 138 -5.85 -7.41 10.33
N VAL A 139 -4.85 -6.80 9.71
CA VAL A 139 -4.60 -5.36 9.67
C VAL A 139 -4.17 -4.95 8.27
N TYR A 140 -4.34 -3.67 7.97
CA TYR A 140 -3.85 -3.07 6.73
C TYR A 140 -3.42 -1.62 6.95
N ALA A 141 -2.57 -1.15 6.05
CA ALA A 141 -2.12 0.23 5.98
C ALA A 141 -3.00 1.02 5.02
N THR A 142 -3.27 2.29 5.32
CA THR A 142 -3.66 3.28 4.31
C THR A 142 -2.64 4.41 4.31
N THR A 143 -2.48 5.05 3.15
CA THR A 143 -1.51 6.13 2.99
C THR A 143 -2.02 7.49 3.47
N GLY A 144 -3.21 7.54 4.08
CA GLY A 144 -3.72 8.75 4.74
C GLY A 144 -5.24 8.77 4.89
N THR A 145 -5.92 8.22 3.89
CA THR A 145 -7.39 8.21 3.76
C THR A 145 -8.01 7.00 4.44
N ARG A 146 -9.29 7.06 4.80
CA ARG A 146 -10.02 6.00 5.54
C ARG A 146 -10.62 4.94 4.62
N LEU A 147 -9.83 4.47 3.66
CA LEU A 147 -10.16 3.32 2.83
C LEU A 147 -10.57 2.12 3.69
N LYS A 148 -11.65 1.44 3.31
CA LYS A 148 -12.07 0.18 3.93
C LYS A 148 -11.77 -0.98 3.00
N VAL A 149 -10.81 -1.83 3.37
CA VAL A 149 -10.39 -2.99 2.57
C VAL A 149 -10.55 -4.27 3.37
N ARG A 150 -11.17 -5.29 2.79
CA ARG A 150 -11.31 -6.62 3.39
C ARG A 150 -11.01 -7.70 2.37
N VAL A 151 -10.20 -8.68 2.77
CA VAL A 151 -9.69 -9.75 1.90
C VAL A 151 -9.80 -11.07 2.62
N PHE A 152 -10.31 -12.07 1.92
CA PHE A 152 -10.27 -13.47 2.30
C PHE A 152 -9.67 -14.29 1.16
N ALA A 153 -8.97 -15.37 1.49
CA ALA A 153 -8.52 -16.35 0.52
C ALA A 153 -8.88 -17.77 0.98
N GLY A 154 -9.22 -18.64 0.04
CA GLY A 154 -9.63 -20.01 0.31
C GLY A 154 -9.64 -20.85 -0.96
N TRP A 155 -9.83 -22.16 -0.80
CA TRP A 155 -9.79 -23.10 -1.93
C TRP A 155 -11.16 -23.23 -2.64
N ASP A 156 -12.23 -23.03 -1.89
CA ASP A 156 -13.59 -23.42 -2.28
C ASP A 156 -14.55 -22.25 -2.47
N PHE A 157 -14.07 -21.00 -2.37
CA PHE A 157 -14.92 -19.85 -2.69
C PHE A 157 -15.49 -19.96 -4.11
N ALA A 158 -16.73 -19.52 -4.26
CA ALA A 158 -17.41 -19.34 -5.53
C ALA A 158 -17.46 -17.86 -5.89
N GLN A 159 -17.56 -17.56 -7.19
CA GLN A 159 -17.65 -16.16 -7.65
C GLN A 159 -18.80 -15.40 -7.00
N ASN A 160 -19.94 -16.06 -6.76
CA ASN A 160 -21.11 -15.42 -6.16
C ASN A 160 -20.95 -15.13 -4.66
N ASP A 161 -19.94 -15.71 -3.98
CA ASP A 161 -19.69 -15.43 -2.56
C ASP A 161 -19.36 -13.97 -2.31
N ILE A 162 -18.85 -13.25 -3.32
CA ILE A 162 -18.58 -11.82 -3.25
C ILE A 162 -19.85 -11.00 -2.97
N ASN A 163 -21.02 -11.48 -3.39
CA ASN A 163 -22.29 -10.75 -3.26
C ASN A 163 -23.05 -11.11 -1.98
N ARG A 164 -22.52 -12.00 -1.15
CA ARG A 164 -23.20 -12.45 0.05
C ARG A 164 -23.38 -11.34 1.09
N PRO A 165 -24.53 -11.27 1.78
CA PRO A 165 -24.75 -10.33 2.87
C PRO A 165 -23.89 -10.65 4.11
N ASP A 166 -23.61 -11.93 4.35
CA ASP A 166 -22.77 -12.44 5.45
C ASP A 166 -21.29 -12.59 5.03
N PHE A 167 -20.82 -11.79 4.06
CA PHE A 167 -19.49 -11.83 3.44
C PHE A 167 -18.34 -12.17 4.40
N ALA A 168 -18.31 -11.50 5.57
CA ALA A 168 -17.26 -11.70 6.55
C ALA A 168 -17.34 -13.07 7.25
N ASN A 169 -18.54 -13.50 7.66
CA ASN A 169 -18.72 -14.80 8.31
C ASN A 169 -18.34 -15.93 7.35
N ASN A 170 -18.85 -15.88 6.11
CA ASN A 170 -18.47 -16.82 5.04
C ASN A 170 -16.95 -16.83 4.81
N GLY A 171 -16.31 -15.66 4.81
CA GLY A 171 -14.87 -15.52 4.67
C GLY A 171 -14.07 -16.20 5.79
N TYR A 172 -14.51 -16.08 7.04
CA TYR A 172 -13.86 -16.73 8.19
C TYR A 172 -14.14 -18.24 8.27
N GLU A 173 -15.31 -18.70 7.82
CA GLU A 173 -15.69 -20.11 7.85
C GLU A 173 -14.98 -20.94 6.76
N HIS A 174 -14.79 -20.36 5.58
CA HIS A 174 -14.32 -21.10 4.39
C HIS A 174 -12.93 -20.69 3.90
N GLY A 175 -12.24 -19.79 4.61
CA GLY A 175 -10.94 -19.30 4.21
C GLY A 175 -10.14 -18.71 5.34
N VAL A 176 -9.13 -17.91 4.96
CA VAL A 176 -8.30 -17.13 5.87
C VAL A 176 -8.40 -15.65 5.51
N PRO A 177 -8.43 -14.75 6.50
CA PRO A 177 -8.37 -13.32 6.22
C PRO A 177 -6.94 -12.88 5.86
N MET A 178 -6.79 -11.63 5.42
CA MET A 178 -5.48 -10.96 5.35
C MET A 178 -4.64 -11.21 6.61
N GLY A 179 -3.35 -11.48 6.45
CA GLY A 179 -2.45 -11.87 7.54
C GLY A 179 -2.41 -13.36 7.87
N GLY A 180 -3.32 -14.17 7.34
CA GLY A 180 -3.39 -15.62 7.57
C GLY A 180 -2.50 -16.46 6.63
N ASP A 181 -2.45 -17.75 6.92
CA ASP A 181 -1.74 -18.76 6.13
C ASP A 181 -2.74 -19.73 5.47
N LEU A 182 -2.75 -19.78 4.14
CA LEU A 182 -3.36 -20.85 3.37
C LEU A 182 -2.58 -22.14 3.60
N LYS A 183 -3.24 -23.10 4.22
CA LYS A 183 -2.70 -24.44 4.46
C LYS A 183 -2.85 -25.32 3.23
N ALA A 184 -2.03 -26.37 3.14
CA ALA A 184 -2.03 -27.48 2.17
C ALA A 184 -3.06 -27.34 1.03
N ALA A 185 -2.56 -27.00 -0.17
CA ALA A 185 -3.41 -26.91 -1.35
C ALA A 185 -4.03 -28.28 -1.67
N PRO A 186 -5.36 -28.36 -1.88
CA PRO A 186 -5.96 -29.53 -2.48
C PRO A 186 -5.35 -29.77 -3.86
N LYS A 187 -5.30 -31.04 -4.28
CA LYS A 187 -4.80 -31.41 -5.60
C LYS A 187 -5.52 -30.60 -6.68
N ASP A 188 -4.74 -30.01 -7.59
CA ASP A 188 -5.21 -29.26 -8.76
C ASP A 188 -6.11 -28.04 -8.44
N LYS A 189 -6.01 -27.45 -7.24
CA LYS A 189 -6.73 -26.21 -6.87
C LYS A 189 -5.79 -25.02 -6.67
N ALA A 190 -6.16 -23.90 -7.26
CA ALA A 190 -5.54 -22.59 -7.00
C ALA A 190 -6.32 -21.82 -5.92
N PRO A 191 -5.65 -20.96 -5.14
CA PRO A 191 -6.33 -20.13 -4.16
C PRO A 191 -7.22 -19.10 -4.85
N LYS A 192 -8.39 -18.89 -4.25
CA LYS A 192 -9.39 -17.92 -4.69
C LYS A 192 -9.54 -16.86 -3.63
N PHE A 193 -9.67 -15.62 -4.08
CA PHE A 193 -9.69 -14.43 -3.26
C PHE A 193 -11.03 -13.74 -3.39
N LEU A 194 -11.57 -13.33 -2.25
CA LEU A 194 -12.72 -12.44 -2.15
C LEU A 194 -12.24 -11.11 -1.58
N ILE A 195 -12.35 -10.05 -2.37
CA ILE A 195 -11.82 -8.73 -2.04
C ILE A 195 -12.94 -7.70 -2.14
N LYS A 196 -13.15 -6.93 -1.07
CA LYS A 196 -14.02 -5.75 -1.08
C LYS A 196 -13.24 -4.51 -0.67
N ALA A 197 -13.43 -3.45 -1.42
CA ALA A 197 -12.90 -2.13 -1.15
C ALA A 197 -14.02 -1.08 -1.21
N LEU A 198 -14.00 -0.16 -0.26
CA LEU A 198 -14.87 1.00 -0.19
C LEU A 198 -13.99 2.22 0.02
N ARG A 199 -14.24 3.27 -0.77
CA ARG A 199 -13.55 4.56 -0.64
C ARG A 199 -13.71 5.15 0.76
N ASP A 200 -12.86 6.11 1.11
CA ASP A 200 -13.19 7.02 2.19
C ASP A 200 -14.45 7.83 1.79
N PRO A 201 -15.51 7.86 2.62
CA PRO A 201 -16.73 8.63 2.33
C PRO A 201 -16.46 10.10 1.97
N ASP A 202 -15.42 10.70 2.53
CA ASP A 202 -15.10 12.11 2.35
C ASP A 202 -14.04 12.36 1.24
N TRP A 203 -13.56 11.30 0.57
CA TRP A 203 -12.42 11.40 -0.35
C TRP A 203 -12.65 10.83 -1.75
N ALA A 204 -11.56 10.59 -2.47
CA ALA A 204 -11.49 10.10 -3.83
C ALA A 204 -12.13 8.72 -4.04
N ASN A 205 -12.78 8.56 -5.19
CA ASN A 205 -13.22 7.28 -5.69
C ASN A 205 -12.03 6.33 -5.93
N LEU A 206 -12.33 5.04 -6.05
CA LEU A 206 -11.35 3.99 -6.30
C LEU A 206 -10.97 3.91 -7.79
N ASP A 207 -9.67 3.84 -8.07
CA ASP A 207 -9.11 3.46 -9.37
C ASP A 207 -9.22 1.95 -9.56
N ARG A 208 -8.52 1.17 -8.72
CA ARG A 208 -8.37 -0.27 -8.94
C ARG A 208 -8.02 -1.04 -7.68
N ILE A 209 -8.25 -2.35 -7.75
CA ILE A 209 -7.75 -3.35 -6.81
C ILE A 209 -6.68 -4.17 -7.52
N GLN A 210 -5.54 -4.34 -6.86
CA GLN A 210 -4.43 -5.15 -7.31
C GLN A 210 -4.12 -6.26 -6.32
N VAL A 211 -3.80 -7.45 -6.82
CA VAL A 211 -3.16 -8.52 -6.05
C VAL A 211 -1.69 -8.56 -6.44
N ILE A 212 -0.81 -8.37 -5.46
CA ILE A 212 0.63 -8.50 -5.63
C ILE A 212 1.00 -9.89 -5.10
N LYS A 213 1.46 -10.75 -6.01
CA LYS A 213 1.98 -12.07 -5.71
C LYS A 213 3.50 -12.02 -5.66
N GLY A 214 4.09 -12.62 -4.63
CA GLY A 214 5.51 -12.98 -4.63
C GLY A 214 5.67 -14.47 -4.37
N TRP A 215 6.66 -15.10 -4.99
CA TRP A 215 6.92 -16.53 -4.83
C TRP A 215 8.40 -16.85 -4.98
N THR A 216 8.79 -18.06 -4.57
CA THR A 216 10.11 -18.63 -4.86
C THR A 216 9.99 -19.78 -5.82
N ASP A 217 10.79 -19.80 -6.88
CA ASP A 217 10.85 -20.91 -7.83
C ASP A 217 11.65 -22.11 -7.29
N ALA A 218 11.77 -23.17 -8.11
CA ALA A 218 12.52 -24.38 -7.77
C ALA A 218 14.02 -24.15 -7.54
N LYS A 219 14.59 -23.03 -8.04
CA LYS A 219 15.99 -22.63 -7.80
C LYS A 219 16.14 -21.78 -6.53
N GLY A 220 15.04 -21.41 -5.89
CA GLY A 220 15.02 -20.52 -4.73
C GLY A 220 15.13 -19.04 -5.10
N GLU A 221 14.98 -18.69 -6.38
CA GLU A 221 14.93 -17.29 -6.82
C GLU A 221 13.56 -16.70 -6.51
N ALA A 222 13.54 -15.47 -5.99
CA ALA A 222 12.31 -14.80 -5.62
C ALA A 222 11.79 -13.95 -6.78
N HIS A 223 10.50 -14.09 -7.05
CA HIS A 223 9.78 -13.44 -8.14
C HIS A 223 8.61 -12.63 -7.59
N GLU A 224 8.13 -11.69 -8.39
CA GLU A 224 6.91 -10.94 -8.09
C GLU A 224 6.10 -10.66 -9.36
N LYS A 225 4.78 -10.54 -9.19
CA LYS A 225 3.86 -10.16 -10.26
C LYS A 225 2.67 -9.41 -9.68
N VAL A 226 2.22 -8.39 -10.39
CA VAL A 226 1.06 -7.58 -10.01
C VAL A 226 -0.09 -7.89 -10.97
N TYR A 227 -1.24 -8.26 -10.41
CA TYR A 227 -2.48 -8.45 -11.14
C TYR A 227 -3.44 -7.32 -10.81
N ASP A 228 -3.95 -6.62 -11.81
CA ASP A 228 -5.17 -5.83 -11.66
C ASP A 228 -6.35 -6.81 -11.66
N VAL A 229 -7.18 -6.77 -10.61
CA VAL A 229 -8.28 -7.73 -10.41
C VAL A 229 -9.66 -7.07 -10.41
N ALA A 230 -9.70 -5.75 -10.23
CA ALA A 230 -10.87 -4.92 -10.51
C ALA A 230 -10.40 -3.51 -10.88
N VAL A 231 -11.05 -2.89 -11.86
CA VAL A 231 -10.79 -1.52 -12.30
C VAL A 231 -12.10 -0.77 -12.45
N SER A 232 -12.10 0.53 -12.15
CA SER A 232 -13.28 1.39 -12.33
C SER A 232 -13.44 1.90 -13.76
N GLY A 233 -14.67 2.32 -14.08
CA GLY A 233 -15.06 2.78 -15.41
C GLY A 233 -15.16 1.64 -16.43
N GLU A 234 -15.06 1.97 -17.71
CA GLU A 234 -15.15 1.01 -18.82
C GLU A 234 -13.80 0.35 -19.18
N ARG A 235 -12.80 0.51 -18.31
CA ARG A 235 -11.45 0.00 -18.53
C ARG A 235 -11.42 -1.52 -18.46
N LYS A 236 -10.53 -2.13 -19.22
CA LYS A 236 -10.40 -3.59 -19.33
C LYS A 236 -9.06 -4.06 -18.79
N ILE A 237 -9.07 -5.20 -18.12
CA ILE A 237 -7.87 -5.94 -17.70
C ILE A 237 -7.51 -6.87 -18.86
N GLY A 238 -6.26 -6.78 -19.33
CA GLY A 238 -5.73 -7.60 -20.41
C GLY A 238 -5.46 -9.05 -19.99
N ALA A 239 -5.12 -9.90 -20.96
CA ALA A 239 -4.76 -11.29 -20.71
C ALA A 239 -3.48 -11.45 -19.86
N ASP A 240 -2.64 -10.42 -19.80
CA ASP A 240 -1.47 -10.34 -18.91
C ASP A 240 -1.85 -10.02 -17.45
N GLY A 241 -3.14 -9.84 -17.16
CA GLY A 241 -3.63 -9.45 -15.84
C GLY A 241 -3.38 -7.97 -15.52
N ARG A 242 -3.12 -7.12 -16.52
CA ARG A 242 -2.85 -5.69 -16.34
C ARG A 242 -3.89 -4.83 -17.06
N CYS A 243 -4.27 -3.72 -16.44
CA CYS A 243 -5.03 -2.65 -17.06
C CYS A 243 -4.08 -1.52 -17.45
N LYS A 244 -3.82 -1.40 -18.75
CA LYS A 244 -2.87 -0.42 -19.33
C LYS A 244 -3.47 0.98 -19.49
N THR A 245 -4.79 1.09 -19.39
CA THR A 245 -5.49 2.37 -19.47
C THR A 245 -5.44 3.06 -18.10
N PRO A 246 -4.88 4.27 -17.98
CA PRO A 246 -4.91 5.03 -16.74
C PRO A 246 -6.35 5.42 -16.39
N VAL A 247 -6.65 5.64 -15.11
CA VAL A 247 -7.98 6.10 -14.67
C VAL A 247 -8.28 7.54 -15.08
N GLY A 248 -7.24 8.32 -15.38
CA GLY A 248 -7.33 9.75 -15.61
C GLY A 248 -6.92 10.55 -14.36
N ASN A 249 -7.09 11.86 -14.42
CA ASN A 249 -6.78 12.78 -13.33
C ASN A 249 -7.75 13.97 -13.38
N THR A 250 -8.52 14.18 -12.30
CA THR A 250 -9.48 15.29 -12.17
C THR A 250 -8.91 16.45 -11.33
N VAL A 251 -7.63 16.38 -10.94
CA VAL A 251 -6.98 17.42 -10.13
C VAL A 251 -6.87 18.72 -10.93
N ASN A 252 -7.46 19.77 -10.36
CA ASN A 252 -7.23 21.15 -10.76
C ASN A 252 -6.16 21.75 -9.85
N GLU A 253 -4.96 21.97 -10.38
CA GLU A 253 -3.82 22.54 -9.64
C GLU A 253 -4.13 23.93 -9.07
N LYS A 254 -4.76 24.80 -9.86
CA LYS A 254 -5.07 26.18 -9.44
C LYS A 254 -6.07 26.22 -8.30
N GLU A 255 -7.04 25.32 -8.36
CA GLU A 255 -8.08 25.22 -7.35
C GLU A 255 -7.75 24.24 -6.23
N ALA A 256 -6.59 23.57 -6.25
CA ALA A 256 -6.24 22.51 -5.30
C ALA A 256 -7.45 21.60 -5.00
N PHE A 257 -8.12 21.19 -6.06
CA PHE A 257 -9.41 20.52 -5.99
C PHE A 257 -9.40 19.31 -6.92
N PHE A 258 -10.24 18.33 -6.62
CA PHE A 258 -10.53 17.20 -7.48
C PHE A 258 -12.01 16.87 -7.38
N ASP A 259 -12.56 16.27 -8.42
CA ASP A 259 -13.92 15.73 -8.37
C ASP A 259 -13.92 14.21 -8.59
N ASN A 260 -15.05 13.61 -8.25
CA ASN A 260 -15.31 12.19 -8.31
C ASN A 260 -16.07 11.78 -9.58
N SER A 261 -15.90 12.52 -10.69
CA SER A 261 -16.48 12.16 -12.00
C SER A 261 -15.89 10.89 -12.61
N ILE A 262 -14.70 10.49 -12.16
CA ILE A 262 -14.04 9.22 -12.49
C ILE A 262 -13.93 8.32 -11.26
N GLY A 263 -13.50 7.07 -11.46
CA GLY A 263 -13.39 6.09 -10.39
C GLY A 263 -14.72 5.43 -10.02
N ALA A 264 -14.71 4.60 -8.98
CA ALA A 264 -15.93 4.02 -8.41
C ALA A 264 -15.92 4.12 -6.87
N PRO A 265 -17.07 4.32 -6.20
CA PRO A 265 -17.10 4.40 -4.73
C PRO A 265 -16.80 3.06 -4.06
N THR A 266 -17.10 1.96 -4.72
CA THR A 266 -16.80 0.60 -4.29
C THR A 266 -16.16 -0.18 -5.42
N LEU A 267 -15.29 -1.12 -5.07
CA LEU A 267 -14.77 -2.13 -5.97
C LEU A 267 -14.78 -3.47 -5.25
N GLN A 268 -15.04 -4.52 -6.00
CA GLN A 268 -15.00 -5.88 -5.48
C GLN A 268 -14.39 -6.82 -6.52
N ALA A 269 -13.70 -7.85 -6.06
CA ALA A 269 -13.09 -8.84 -6.92
C ALA A 269 -13.26 -10.24 -6.33
N TYR A 270 -13.72 -11.17 -7.17
CA TYR A 270 -13.39 -12.59 -7.04
C TYR A 270 -12.22 -12.85 -7.98
N TRP A 271 -11.12 -13.38 -7.46
CA TRP A 271 -9.92 -13.63 -8.27
C TRP A 271 -9.32 -14.98 -7.91
N GLN A 272 -9.01 -15.78 -8.92
CA GLN A 272 -8.28 -17.04 -8.78
C GLN A 272 -6.88 -16.83 -9.34
N ASP A 273 -5.85 -17.27 -8.62
CA ASP A 273 -4.46 -17.17 -9.11
C ASP A 273 -4.28 -18.04 -10.37
N PRO A 274 -4.06 -17.43 -11.56
CA PRO A 274 -3.95 -18.18 -12.81
C PRO A 274 -2.61 -18.91 -12.93
N ASP A 275 -1.59 -18.45 -12.20
CA ASP A 275 -0.21 -18.94 -12.28
C ASP A 275 0.17 -19.68 -10.98
N PHE A 276 -0.80 -20.28 -10.29
CA PHE A 276 -0.57 -20.98 -9.03
C PHE A 276 0.20 -22.28 -9.25
N ASP A 277 1.27 -22.44 -8.48
CA ASP A 277 2.05 -23.67 -8.40
C ASP A 277 2.10 -24.10 -6.93
N ALA A 278 1.48 -25.24 -6.62
CA ALA A 278 1.39 -25.77 -5.26
C ALA A 278 2.75 -26.19 -4.68
N SER A 279 3.80 -26.30 -5.50
CA SER A 279 5.16 -26.59 -5.02
C SER A 279 5.90 -25.33 -4.55
N GLN A 280 5.38 -24.14 -4.83
CA GLN A 280 6.05 -22.87 -4.55
C GLN A 280 5.56 -22.25 -3.25
N ARG A 281 6.49 -21.74 -2.43
CA ARG A 281 6.12 -20.83 -1.34
C ARG A 281 5.71 -19.50 -1.96
N ALA A 282 4.61 -18.92 -1.47
CA ALA A 282 4.08 -17.67 -2.00
C ALA A 282 3.49 -16.78 -0.91
N PHE A 283 3.41 -15.49 -1.22
CA PHE A 283 2.59 -14.52 -0.49
C PHE A 283 1.74 -13.71 -1.47
N TYR A 284 0.61 -13.22 -0.98
CA TYR A 284 -0.32 -12.38 -1.71
C TYR A 284 -0.71 -11.21 -0.81
N TYR A 285 -0.55 -9.98 -1.28
CA TYR A 285 -1.17 -8.85 -0.60
C TYR A 285 -1.96 -8.02 -1.60
N VAL A 286 -2.98 -7.31 -1.10
CA VAL A 286 -3.83 -6.47 -1.93
C VAL A 286 -3.38 -5.02 -1.80
N ARG A 287 -3.27 -4.34 -2.94
CA ARG A 287 -3.15 -2.89 -3.03
C ARG A 287 -4.44 -2.33 -3.61
N VAL A 288 -5.05 -1.35 -2.95
CA VAL A 288 -6.19 -0.60 -3.49
C VAL A 288 -5.71 0.82 -3.79
N LEU A 289 -6.01 1.34 -4.97
CA LEU A 289 -5.65 2.69 -5.40
C LEU A 289 -6.90 3.55 -5.49
N GLU A 290 -6.84 4.78 -4.97
CA GLU A 290 -7.81 5.84 -5.23
C GLU A 290 -7.49 6.54 -6.56
N ILE A 291 -8.38 7.39 -7.07
CA ILE A 291 -8.04 8.31 -8.16
C ILE A 291 -7.09 9.41 -7.64
N PRO A 292 -6.32 10.08 -8.51
CA PRO A 292 -5.40 11.13 -8.05
C PRO A 292 -6.12 12.27 -7.32
N THR A 293 -5.51 12.75 -6.23
CA THR A 293 -5.94 13.93 -5.46
C THR A 293 -4.81 14.96 -5.40
N PRO A 294 -5.08 16.23 -5.09
CA PRO A 294 -4.03 17.21 -4.90
C PRO A 294 -3.11 16.76 -3.76
N ARG A 295 -1.80 16.95 -3.96
CA ARG A 295 -0.80 16.79 -2.91
C ARG A 295 -0.84 17.99 -1.96
N TRP A 296 -0.39 17.86 -0.72
CA TRP A 296 -0.41 18.93 0.29
C TRP A 296 0.33 20.19 -0.17
N THR A 297 1.39 20.05 -0.97
CA THR A 297 2.09 21.19 -1.56
C THR A 297 1.22 21.99 -2.53
N THR A 298 0.24 21.35 -3.16
CA THR A 298 -0.75 22.00 -4.04
C THR A 298 -1.81 22.72 -3.21
N TYR A 299 -2.28 22.12 -2.11
CA TYR A 299 -3.17 22.79 -1.15
C TYR A 299 -2.51 24.03 -0.54
N ASP A 300 -1.28 23.91 -0.05
CA ASP A 300 -0.52 25.03 0.50
C ASP A 300 -0.30 26.14 -0.53
N ALA A 301 0.05 25.80 -1.78
CA ALA A 301 0.28 26.78 -2.84
C ALA A 301 -0.96 27.65 -3.09
N LYS A 302 -2.14 27.01 -3.14
CA LYS A 302 -3.43 27.73 -3.26
C LYS A 302 -3.70 28.58 -2.01
N TYR A 303 -3.63 27.98 -0.83
CA TYR A 303 -4.04 28.62 0.41
C TYR A 303 -3.16 29.85 0.74
N PHE A 304 -1.83 29.69 0.67
CA PHE A 304 -0.87 30.75 0.97
C PHE A 304 -0.54 31.65 -0.23
N LYS A 305 -1.10 31.37 -1.41
CA LYS A 305 -0.88 32.15 -2.64
C LYS A 305 0.61 32.24 -3.03
N VAL A 306 1.32 31.11 -2.91
CA VAL A 306 2.74 30.97 -3.23
C VAL A 306 2.96 30.00 -4.38
N LYS A 307 4.12 30.07 -5.05
CA LYS A 307 4.45 29.18 -6.17
C LYS A 307 4.83 27.79 -5.68
N ARG A 308 4.05 26.77 -6.02
CA ARG A 308 4.33 25.36 -5.70
C ARG A 308 5.76 24.96 -6.12
N PRO A 309 6.48 24.14 -5.33
CA PRO A 309 7.77 23.60 -5.76
C PRO A 309 7.61 22.69 -6.97
N THR A 310 8.54 22.76 -7.92
CA THR A 310 8.43 22.03 -9.20
C THR A 310 9.07 20.64 -9.17
N ASP A 311 9.81 20.31 -8.11
CA ASP A 311 10.50 19.02 -7.89
C ASP A 311 9.62 17.97 -7.20
N VAL A 312 8.36 18.29 -6.93
CA VAL A 312 7.34 17.38 -6.40
C VAL A 312 6.12 17.36 -7.32
N PRO A 313 5.31 16.29 -7.34
CA PRO A 313 4.14 16.23 -8.20
C PRO A 313 3.01 17.13 -7.70
N VAL A 314 2.13 17.52 -8.63
CA VAL A 314 0.89 18.28 -8.33
C VAL A 314 -0.11 17.43 -7.55
N SER A 315 -0.21 16.17 -7.94
CA SER A 315 -1.18 15.21 -7.42
C SER A 315 -0.48 13.98 -6.87
N ILE A 316 -1.15 13.31 -5.94
CA ILE A 316 -0.75 12.05 -5.35
C ILE A 316 -1.89 11.04 -5.54
N GLN A 317 -1.55 9.75 -5.54
CA GLN A 317 -2.56 8.68 -5.62
C GLN A 317 -2.50 7.86 -4.35
N GLU A 318 -3.42 8.17 -3.44
CA GLU A 318 -3.61 7.49 -2.16
C GLU A 318 -4.01 6.03 -2.35
N ARG A 319 -3.71 5.20 -1.35
CA ARG A 319 -3.77 3.75 -1.45
C ARG A 319 -3.84 3.04 -0.12
N ALA A 320 -4.25 1.79 -0.17
CA ALA A 320 -4.19 0.85 0.94
C ALA A 320 -3.33 -0.37 0.59
N TYR A 321 -2.68 -0.96 1.59
CA TYR A 321 -1.88 -2.18 1.51
C TYR A 321 -2.30 -3.16 2.59
N THR A 322 -2.82 -4.33 2.22
CA THR A 322 -3.23 -5.34 3.21
C THR A 322 -2.05 -6.13 3.74
N SER A 323 -2.17 -6.68 4.95
CA SER A 323 -1.25 -7.72 5.39
C SER A 323 -1.24 -8.90 4.41
N PRO A 324 -0.08 -9.54 4.16
CA PRO A 324 -0.01 -10.64 3.22
C PRO A 324 -0.78 -11.87 3.72
N ILE A 325 -1.42 -12.58 2.80
CA ILE A 325 -1.83 -13.97 2.97
C ILE A 325 -0.70 -14.85 2.44
N TRP A 326 -0.31 -15.84 3.22
CA TRP A 326 0.83 -16.71 2.92
C TRP A 326 0.37 -18.07 2.41
N TYR A 327 1.18 -18.71 1.58
CA TYR A 327 1.03 -20.10 1.20
C TYR A 327 2.36 -20.83 1.38
N THR A 328 2.31 -21.97 2.05
CA THR A 328 3.46 -22.86 2.24
C THR A 328 3.07 -24.27 1.79
N PRO A 329 3.81 -24.87 0.84
CA PRO A 329 3.58 -26.26 0.44
C PRO A 329 3.67 -27.24 1.62
N SER A 330 2.88 -28.30 1.58
CA SER A 330 3.04 -29.42 2.50
C SER A 330 4.41 -30.07 2.31
N LYS A 331 5.04 -30.51 3.40
CA LYS A 331 6.29 -31.28 3.35
C LYS A 331 6.05 -32.69 2.81
#